data_AF-A0A5C5BAV6-F1
#
_entry.id   AF-A0A5C5BAV6-F1
#
_cell.length_a   1.000
_cell.length_b   1.000
_cell.length_c   1.000
_cell.angle_alpha   90.00
_cell.angle_beta   90.00
_cell.angle_gamma   90.00
#
_symmetry.space_group_name_H-M   'P 1'
#
loop_
_entity.id
_entity.type
_entity.pdbx_description
1 polymer ?
#
loop_
_entity_poly.entity_id
_entity_poly.type
_entity_poly.pdbx_seq_one_letter_code
_entity_poly.pdbx_strand_id
1 'polypeptide(L)' 'RLFGDPDYLLRVVARDLTDFQRLYDEQLSTLPGVQRLTSTLVMKSVVEGRPLPL' A
#
# COMPACT_ATOMS: atom_id res chain seq x y z
N ARG A 1 14.76 -12.32 -1.35
CA ARG A 1 14.21 -13.08 -2.51
C ARG A 1 12.72 -13.24 -2.25
N LEU A 2 11.88 -12.37 -2.82
CA LEU A 2 10.43 -12.62 -2.82
C LEU A 2 10.20 -13.74 -3.85
N PHE A 3 9.77 -14.90 -3.37
CA PHE A 3 9.33 -15.99 -4.23
C PHE A 3 7.86 -15.76 -4.55
N GLY A 4 7.54 -15.69 -5.85
CA GLY A 4 6.21 -15.44 -6.40
C GLY A 4 6.05 -13.99 -6.88
N ASP A 5 5.76 -13.81 -8.17
CA ASP A 5 5.28 -12.53 -8.68
C ASP A 5 4.00 -12.16 -7.93
N PRO A 6 3.87 -10.94 -7.39
CA PRO A 6 2.61 -10.50 -6.83
C PRO A 6 1.55 -10.45 -7.95
N ASP A 7 0.44 -11.16 -7.76
CA ASP A 7 -0.66 -11.17 -8.75
C ASP A 7 -1.22 -9.75 -8.99
N TYR A 8 -1.09 -8.86 -8.00
CA TYR A 8 -1.58 -7.49 -8.05
C TYR A 8 -0.61 -6.51 -7.38
N LEU A 9 -0.36 -5.37 -8.03
CA LEU A 9 0.39 -4.24 -7.49
C LEU A 9 -0.57 -3.05 -7.28
N LEU A 10 -0.68 -2.60 -6.03
CA LEU A 10 -1.51 -1.47 -5.65
C LEU A 10 -0.62 -0.32 -5.18
N ARG A 11 -0.88 0.90 -5.68
CA ARG A 11 -0.26 2.12 -5.18
C ARG A 11 -1.32 2.94 -4.45
N VAL A 12 -1.23 2.97 -3.13
CA VAL A 12 -2.13 3.73 -2.27
C VAL A 12 -1.41 4.97 -1.73
N VAL A 13 -2.16 6.07 -1.61
CA VAL A 13 -1.69 7.29 -0.95
C VAL A 13 -2.60 7.51 0.24
N ALA A 14 -1.99 7.52 1.43
CA ALA A 14 -2.67 7.81 2.69
C ALA A 14 -2.12 9.12 3.26
N ARG A 15 -2.92 9.82 4.06
CA ARG A 15 -2.51 11.08 4.68
C ARG A 15 -1.37 10.87 5.68
N ASP A 16 -1.46 9.79 6.45
CA ASP A 16 -0.52 9.41 7.49
C ASP A 16 -0.54 7.88 7.69
N LEU A 17 0.27 7.39 8.64
CA LEU A 17 0.39 5.97 8.92
C LEU A 17 -0.91 5.37 9.50
N THR A 18 -1.63 6.12 10.32
CA THR A 18 -2.88 5.68 10.94
C THR A 18 -3.98 5.51 9.89
N ASP A 19 -4.07 6.46 8.96
CA ASP A 19 -4.97 6.43 7.81
C ASP A 19 -4.65 5.23 6.88
N PHE A 20 -3.36 4.95 6.67
CA PHE A 20 -2.93 3.75 5.94
C PHE A 20 -3.33 2.46 6.67
N GLN A 21 -3.12 2.37 7.99
CA GLN A 21 -3.52 1.21 8.78
C GLN A 21 -5.02 0.95 8.68
N ARG A 22 -5.83 2.00 8.78
CA ARG A 22 -7.28 1.88 8.63
C ARG A 22 -7.68 1.37 7.26
N LEU A 23 -7.09 1.91 6.18
CA LEU A 23 -7.33 1.42 4.82
C LEU A 23 -6.91 -0.04 4.65
N TYR A 24 -5.77 -0.41 5.25
CA TYR A 24 -5.27 -1.77 5.23
C TYR A 24 -6.26 -2.73 5.90
N ASP A 25 -6.71 -2.41 7.12
CA ASP A 25 -7.59 -3.27 7.91
C ASP A 25 -9.01 -3.33 7.34
N GLU A 26 -9.60 -2.20 6.93
CA GLU A 26 -10.98 -2.16 6.46
C GLU A 26 -11.14 -2.68 5.02
N GLN A 27 -10.18 -2.37 4.13
CA GLN A 27 -10.34 -2.62 2.69
C GLN A 27 -9.37 -3.65 2.14
N LEU A 28 -8.07 -3.55 2.43
CA LEU A 28 -7.08 -4.43 1.81
C LEU A 28 -7.10 -5.84 2.41
N SER A 29 -7.37 -5.96 3.71
CA SER A 29 -7.47 -7.24 4.42
C SER A 29 -8.74 -8.02 4.05
N THR A 30 -9.78 -7.32 3.60
CA THR A 30 -11.09 -7.91 3.27
C THR A 30 -11.20 -8.31 1.79
N LEU A 31 -10.16 -8.07 0.99
CA LEU A 31 -10.16 -8.41 -0.44
C LEU A 31 -10.26 -9.94 -0.64
N PRO A 32 -11.34 -10.43 -1.26
CA PRO A 32 -11.49 -11.86 -1.51
C PRO A 32 -10.43 -12.32 -2.52
N GLY A 33 -9.70 -13.38 -2.17
CA GLY A 33 -8.65 -13.95 -3.02
C GLY A 33 -7.24 -13.43 -2.74
N VAL A 34 -7.07 -12.51 -1.78
CA VAL A 34 -5.75 -12.03 -1.35
C VAL A 34 -5.20 -12.95 -0.26
N GLN A 35 -4.17 -13.74 -0.57
CA GLN A 35 -3.51 -14.63 0.40
C GLN A 35 -2.45 -13.92 1.25
N ARG A 36 -1.77 -12.91 0.69
CA ARG A 36 -0.67 -12.22 1.36
C ARG A 36 -0.54 -10.80 0.84
N LEU A 37 -0.66 -9.81 1.73
CA LEU A 37 -0.30 -8.43 1.44
C LEU A 37 1.15 -8.16 1.87
N THR A 38 1.94 -7.54 0.99
CA THR A 38 3.28 -7.04 1.33
C THR A 38 3.30 -5.53 1.10
N SER A 39 3.39 -4.75 2.17
CA SER A 39 3.37 -3.28 2.09
C SER A 39 4.78 -2.71 2.28
N THR A 40 5.26 -1.97 1.30
CA THR A 40 6.53 -1.23 1.40
C THR A 40 6.21 0.20 1.82
N LEU A 41 6.35 0.49 3.11
CA LEU A 41 6.20 1.86 3.62
C LEU A 41 7.49 2.65 3.40
N VAL A 42 7.34 3.83 2.78
CA VAL A 42 8.44 4.76 2.56
C VAL A 42 8.65 5.57 3.84
N MET A 43 9.74 5.30 4.56
CA MET A 43 10.05 5.95 5.85
C MET A 43 10.39 7.44 5.73
N LYS A 44 10.85 7.89 4.55
CA LYS A 44 11.21 9.28 4.27
C LYS A 44 10.87 9.60 2.83
N SER A 45 9.99 10.58 2.61
CA SER A 45 9.75 11.08 1.26
C SER A 45 10.96 11.89 0.82
N VAL A 46 11.70 11.38 -0.19
CA VAL A 46 12.88 12.08 -0.75
C VAL A 46 12.44 13.17 -1.73
N VAL A 47 11.18 13.14 -2.18
CA VAL A 47 10.59 14.14 -3.08
C VAL A 47 9.26 14.59 -2.48
N GLU A 48 9.23 15.79 -1.89
CA GLU A 48 8.00 16.42 -1.43
C GLU A 48 7.29 17.12 -2.60
N GLY A 49 5.96 17.01 -2.68
CA GLY A 49 5.15 17.77 -3.63
C GLY A 49 4.90 17.14 -5.01
N ARG A 50 5.08 15.82 -5.19
CA ARG A 50 4.56 15.17 -6.41
C ARG A 50 3.03 15.18 -6.39
N PRO A 51 2.35 15.82 -7.36
CA PRO A 51 0.90 15.77 -7.43
C PRO A 51 0.45 14.31 -7.55
N LEU A 52 -0.72 14.00 -6.99
CA LEU A 52 -1.32 12.69 -7.15
C LEU A 52 -1.34 12.35 -8.64
N PRO A 53 -0.92 11.14 -9.03
CA PRO A 53 -1.06 10.69 -10.42
C PRO A 53 -2.56 10.50 -10.67
N LEU A 54 -3.19 11.56 -11.17
CA LEU A 54 -4.58 11.58 -11.66
C LEU A 54 -4.67 10.87 -13.01
#